data_AF-A0A355UM80-F1
#
_entry.id   AF-A0A355UM80-F1
#
_cell.length_a   1.000
_cell.length_b   1.000
_cell.length_c   1.000
_cell.angle_alpha   90.00
_cell.angle_beta   90.00
_cell.angle_gamma   90.00
#
_symmetry.space_group_name_H-M   'P 1'
#
loop_
_entity.id
_entity.type
_entity.pdbx_description
1 polymer ?
#
loop_
_entity_poly.entity_id
_entity_poly.type
_entity_poly.pdbx_seq_one_letter_code
_entity_poly.pdbx_strand_id
1 'polypeptide(L)'
;MASSAQDVQRGKPDPETFLAAAKKVAVFPSRCVVVEDAPAGIEGGKRAGMRTIGVLSPHPSLQADLVVRSLEELPLDAFEKLLS
;
A
#
# COMPACT_ATOMS: atom_id res chain seq x y z
N MET A 1 -13.29 8.13 -6.54
CA MET A 1 -12.26 9.02 -7.10
C MET A 1 -10.89 8.48 -6.73
N ALA A 2 -10.04 8.14 -7.71
CA ALA A 2 -8.68 7.67 -7.47
C ALA A 2 -7.74 8.86 -7.13
N SER A 3 -6.58 8.59 -6.51
CA SER A 3 -5.48 9.55 -6.43
C SER A 3 -4.50 9.26 -7.56
N SER A 4 -4.23 10.26 -8.41
CA SER A 4 -3.23 10.15 -9.48
C SER A 4 -1.86 10.57 -8.95
N ALA A 5 -0.77 10.10 -9.57
CA ALA A 5 0.58 10.60 -9.32
C ALA A 5 0.71 12.11 -9.63
N GLN A 6 -0.23 12.67 -10.40
CA GLN A 6 -0.31 14.10 -10.71
C GLN A 6 -0.94 14.92 -9.56
N ASP A 7 -1.62 14.27 -8.61
CA ASP A 7 -2.27 14.94 -7.48
C ASP A 7 -1.31 15.20 -6.31
N VAL A 8 -0.04 14.78 -6.43
CA VAL A 8 0.95 14.85 -5.35
C VAL A 8 2.20 15.59 -5.78
N GLN A 9 2.80 16.30 -4.83
CA GLN A 9 4.04 17.06 -5.05
C GLN A 9 5.27 16.15 -4.97
N ARG A 10 5.23 15.11 -4.13
CA ARG A 10 6.34 14.18 -3.92
C ARG A 10 5.93 12.75 -4.29
N GLY A 11 6.79 12.12 -5.11
CA GLY A 11 6.64 10.72 -5.47
C GLY A 11 7.06 9.77 -4.33
N LYS A 12 6.67 8.49 -4.46
CA LYS A 12 7.14 7.40 -3.59
C LYS A 12 8.68 7.41 -3.52
N PRO A 13 9.31 7.24 -2.35
CA PRO A 13 8.74 6.72 -1.10
C PRO A 13 8.13 7.78 -0.18
N ASP A 14 7.84 9.00 -0.64
CA ASP A 14 7.04 9.93 0.14
C ASP A 14 5.61 9.37 0.36
N PRO A 15 5.02 9.49 1.56
CA PRO A 15 3.70 8.95 1.86
C PRO A 15 2.54 9.77 1.27
N GLU A 16 2.81 10.94 0.66
CA GLU A 16 1.79 11.90 0.21
C GLU A 16 0.65 11.26 -0.60
N THR A 17 0.96 10.39 -1.58
CA THR A 17 -0.07 9.70 -2.40
C THR A 17 -1.02 8.87 -1.57
N PHE A 18 -0.48 8.14 -0.58
CA PHE A 18 -1.28 7.26 0.26
C PHE A 18 -2.12 8.07 1.25
N LEU A 19 -1.53 9.08 1.89
CA LEU A 19 -2.26 9.99 2.79
C LEU A 19 -3.38 10.76 2.06
N ALA A 20 -3.10 11.20 0.83
CA ALA A 20 -4.10 11.85 -0.02
C ALA A 20 -5.25 10.90 -0.36
N ALA A 21 -4.95 9.63 -0.72
CA ALA A 21 -5.97 8.62 -0.97
C ALA A 21 -6.86 8.36 0.26
N ALA A 22 -6.26 8.16 1.43
CA ALA A 22 -6.99 7.97 2.70
C ALA A 22 -7.89 9.18 3.04
N LYS A 23 -7.38 10.41 2.84
CA LYS A 23 -8.15 11.64 3.03
C LYS A 23 -9.34 11.73 2.08
N LYS A 24 -9.18 11.37 0.79
CA LYS A 24 -10.27 11.41 -0.21
C LYS A 24 -11.45 10.51 0.16
N VAL A 25 -11.21 9.42 0.89
CA VAL A 25 -12.24 8.49 1.36
C VAL A 25 -12.59 8.65 2.84
N ALA A 26 -12.02 9.65 3.53
CA ALA A 26 -12.24 9.93 4.95
C ALA A 26 -11.96 8.73 5.88
N VAL A 27 -10.90 7.96 5.61
CA VAL A 27 -10.45 6.82 6.44
C VAL A 27 -9.11 7.13 7.09
N PHE A 28 -8.92 6.68 8.33
CA PHE A 28 -7.62 6.81 9.02
C PHE A 28 -6.56 5.94 8.34
N PRO A 29 -5.30 6.39 8.19
CA PRO A 29 -4.25 5.58 7.57
C PRO A 29 -4.03 4.21 8.24
N SER A 30 -4.19 4.12 9.57
CA SER A 30 -4.13 2.87 10.32
C SER A 30 -5.22 1.85 9.97
N ARG A 31 -6.25 2.29 9.22
CA ARG A 31 -7.36 1.47 8.71
C ARG A 31 -7.25 1.24 7.20
N CYS A 32 -6.10 1.55 6.61
CA CYS A 32 -5.81 1.35 5.19
C CYS A 32 -4.77 0.24 4.98
N VAL A 33 -4.89 -0.44 3.84
CA VAL A 33 -3.92 -1.41 3.34
C VAL A 33 -3.46 -0.96 1.96
N VAL A 34 -2.15 -0.90 1.75
CA VAL A 34 -1.51 -0.59 0.47
C VAL A 34 -1.13 -1.89 -0.21
N VAL A 35 -1.59 -2.12 -1.44
CA VAL A 35 -1.14 -3.22 -2.29
C VAL A 35 -0.18 -2.67 -3.34
N GLU A 36 1.04 -3.19 -3.40
CA GLU A 36 2.14 -2.63 -4.21
C GLU A 36 3.13 -3.71 -4.67
N ASP A 37 3.88 -3.43 -5.73
CA ASP A 37 4.74 -4.34 -6.48
C ASP A 37 6.21 -3.83 -6.61
N ALA A 38 6.54 -2.72 -5.95
CA ALA A 38 7.80 -1.99 -5.98
C ALA A 38 8.23 -1.51 -4.56
N PRO A 39 9.54 -1.55 -4.24
CA PRO A 39 10.05 -1.19 -2.90
C PRO A 39 9.68 0.21 -2.44
N ALA A 40 9.71 1.20 -3.34
CA ALA A 40 9.40 2.59 -3.00
C ALA A 40 7.94 2.77 -2.59
N GLY A 41 7.00 2.03 -3.18
CA GLY A 41 5.59 2.09 -2.82
C GLY A 41 5.29 1.42 -1.49
N ILE A 42 5.93 0.28 -1.22
CA ILE A 42 5.85 -0.39 0.08
C ILE A 42 6.38 0.54 1.19
N GLU A 43 7.56 1.14 1.00
CA GLU A 43 8.12 2.09 1.96
C GLU A 43 7.21 3.31 2.16
N GLY A 44 6.64 3.85 1.08
CA GLY A 44 5.68 4.96 1.17
C GLY A 44 4.41 4.60 1.95
N GLY A 45 3.89 3.38 1.76
CA GLY A 45 2.74 2.88 2.52
C GLY A 45 3.04 2.76 4.02
N LYS A 46 4.22 2.23 4.36
CA LYS A 46 4.69 2.15 5.75
C LYS A 46 4.86 3.52 6.39
N ARG A 47 5.49 4.47 5.68
CA ARG A 47 5.65 5.87 6.14
C ARG A 47 4.31 6.58 6.33
N ALA A 48 3.29 6.19 5.57
CA ALA A 48 1.93 6.69 5.75
C ALA A 48 1.23 6.12 6.99
N GLY A 49 1.83 5.17 7.71
CA GLY A 49 1.21 4.49 8.84
C GLY A 49 0.16 3.46 8.42
N MET A 50 0.26 2.92 7.21
CA MET A 50 -0.65 1.91 6.65
C MET A 50 -0.02 0.52 6.68
N ARG A 51 -0.86 -0.51 6.61
CA ARG A 51 -0.42 -1.89 6.35
C ARG A 51 -0.09 -2.07 4.88
N THR A 52 0.76 -3.05 4.57
CA THR A 52 1.28 -3.27 3.21
C THR A 52 1.18 -4.73 2.77
N ILE A 53 0.71 -4.93 1.54
CA ILE A 53 0.72 -6.20 0.81
C ILE A 53 1.66 -6.00 -0.39
N GLY A 54 2.70 -6.81 -0.48
CA GLY A 54 3.66 -6.85 -1.59
C GLY A 54 3.32 -7.93 -2.60
N VAL A 55 3.19 -7.58 -3.87
CA VAL A 55 3.03 -8.52 -4.99
C VAL A 55 4.38 -8.66 -5.70
N LEU A 56 4.93 -9.87 -5.77
CA LEU A 56 6.27 -10.11 -6.32
C LEU A 56 6.28 -10.06 -7.86
N SER A 57 6.20 -8.85 -8.42
CA SER A 57 6.30 -8.59 -9.87
C SER A 57 6.71 -7.13 -10.11
N PRO A 58 7.78 -6.80 -10.86
CA PRO A 58 8.89 -7.65 -11.28
C PRO A 58 9.92 -7.89 -10.16
N HIS A 59 9.71 -7.36 -8.96
CA HIS A 59 10.68 -7.44 -7.87
C HIS A 59 10.62 -8.80 -7.16
N PRO A 60 11.76 -9.50 -6.99
CA PRO A 60 11.78 -10.84 -6.39
C PRO A 60 11.55 -10.86 -4.88
N SER A 61 11.67 -9.69 -4.23
CA SER A 61 11.46 -9.55 -2.79
C SER A 61 10.95 -8.15 -2.46
N LEU A 62 9.98 -8.07 -1.55
CA LEU A 62 9.45 -6.83 -1.00
C LEU A 62 9.39 -6.93 0.51
N GLN A 63 9.69 -5.83 1.21
CA GLN A 63 9.56 -5.76 2.66
C GLN A 63 8.17 -5.28 3.05
N ALA A 64 7.14 -6.10 2.85
CA ALA A 64 5.74 -5.78 3.19
C ALA A 64 5.27 -6.54 4.44
N ASP A 65 4.09 -6.19 4.99
CA ASP A 65 3.47 -6.95 6.09
C ASP A 65 2.98 -8.33 5.64
N LEU A 66 2.52 -8.43 4.39
CA LEU A 66 2.17 -9.67 3.71
C LEU A 66 2.79 -9.66 2.30
N VAL A 67 3.33 -10.79 1.83
CA VAL A 67 3.91 -10.91 0.49
C VAL A 67 3.29 -12.09 -0.24
N VAL A 68 2.85 -11.87 -1.48
CA VAL A 68 2.25 -12.88 -2.37
C VAL A 68 2.94 -12.85 -3.73
N ARG A 69 2.95 -13.96 -4.47
CA ARG A 69 3.54 -13.96 -5.83
C ARG A 69 2.65 -13.29 -6.86
N SER A 70 1.34 -13.38 -6.64
CA SER A 70 0.33 -12.77 -7.50
C SER A 70 -0.93 -12.49 -6.68
N LEU A 71 -1.86 -11.71 -7.24
CA LEU A 71 -3.11 -11.38 -6.55
C LEU A 71 -4.02 -12.60 -6.36
N GLU A 72 -3.88 -13.63 -7.20
CA GLU A 72 -4.61 -14.90 -7.08
C GLU A 72 -4.20 -15.70 -5.83
N GLU A 73 -2.99 -15.47 -5.32
CA GLU A 73 -2.49 -16.11 -4.09
C GLU A 73 -2.89 -15.35 -2.82
N LEU A 74 -3.63 -14.25 -2.93
CA LEU A 74 -4.01 -13.45 -1.77
C LEU A 74 -4.99 -14.23 -0.86
N PRO A 75 -4.66 -14.44 0.42
CA PRO A 75 -5.60 -15.07 1.36
C PRO A 75 -6.90 -14.28 1.44
N LEU A 76 -8.03 -14.99 1.46
CA LEU A 76 -9.36 -14.36 1.51
C LEU A 76 -9.59 -13.50 2.76
N ASP A 77 -8.84 -13.75 3.83
CA ASP A 77 -8.91 -13.04 5.11
C ASP A 77 -7.73 -12.08 5.34
N ALA A 78 -6.96 -11.77 4.29
CA ALA A 78 -5.75 -10.97 4.40
C ALA A 78 -6.00 -9.57 4.97
N PHE A 79 -7.08 -8.91 4.53
CA PHE A 79 -7.38 -7.54 4.96
C PHE A 79 -7.85 -7.51 6.42
N GLU A 80 -8.67 -8.48 6.82
CA GLU A 80 -9.14 -8.63 8.20
C GLU A 80 -7.95 -8.85 9.15
N LYS A 81 -7.02 -9.74 8.79
CA LYS A 81 -5.82 -10.01 9.59
C LYS A 81 -4.88 -8.81 9.72
N LEU A 82 -4.79 -7.97 8.69
CA LEU A 82 -3.92 -6.80 8.71
C LEU A 82 -4.53 -5.63 9.50
N LEU A 83 -5.85 -5.51 9.49
CA LEU A 83 -6.60 -4.41 10.11
C LEU A 83 -7.16 -4.72 11.50
N SER A 84 -6.97 -5.95 12.00
CA SER A 84 -7.28 -6.38 13.37
C SER A 84 -6.25 -5.89 14.38
#